data_AF-A0A8T2II25-F1
#
_entry.id   AF-A0A8T2II25-F1
#
_cell.length_a   1.000
_cell.length_b   1.000
_cell.length_c   1.000
_cell.angle_alpha   90.00
_cell.angle_beta   90.00
_cell.angle_gamma   90.00
#
_symmetry.space_group_name_H-M   'P 1'
#
loop_
_entity.id
_entity.type
_entity.pdbx_description
1 polymer ?
#
loop_
_entity_poly.entity_id
_entity_poly.type
_entity_poly.pdbx_seq_one_letter_code
_entity_poly.pdbx_strand_id
1 'polypeptide(L)'
;MFCCLGLLFTPLPTPVIISLITVGISAFIYVLSKPKPVYPPVDLNRQSIGTQGGARRCALLKDDKLMSYYYEDAKTLYEVFLRGLRVSGNGNCLGYRKPNHPYQWLTYKQVVDRAELLGSGLVHKGCKASTDQYIGIFSQNRPEVTITLYYVCL
;
A
#
# COMPACT_ATOMS: atom_id res chain seq x y z
N MET A 1 -26.27 -56.18 -19.47
CA MET A 1 -25.67 -55.34 -18.41
C MET A 1 -24.21 -55.76 -18.14
N PHE A 2 -23.34 -55.81 -19.16
CA PHE A 2 -21.93 -56.21 -19.01
C PHE A 2 -20.94 -55.45 -19.92
N CYS A 3 -21.41 -54.65 -20.89
CA CYS A 3 -20.54 -53.99 -21.86
C CYS A 3 -19.81 -52.75 -21.31
N CYS A 4 -20.38 -52.07 -20.31
CA CYS A 4 -19.77 -50.86 -19.73
C CYS A 4 -18.58 -51.16 -18.81
N LEU A 5 -18.40 -52.40 -18.34
CA LEU A 5 -17.25 -52.78 -17.51
C LEU A 5 -15.96 -52.98 -18.33
N GLY A 6 -16.03 -53.31 -19.62
CA GLY A 6 -14.85 -53.56 -20.45
C GLY A 6 -13.99 -52.30 -20.70
N LEU A 7 -14.63 -51.13 -20.68
CA LEU A 7 -13.98 -49.82 -20.82
C LEU A 7 -13.10 -49.44 -19.62
N LEU A 8 -13.33 -50.06 -18.45
CA LEU A 8 -12.49 -49.89 -17.26
C LEU A 8 -11.20 -50.72 -17.32
N PHE A 9 -11.12 -51.72 -18.20
CA PHE A 9 -10.00 -52.67 -18.27
C PHE A 9 -9.20 -52.59 -19.57
N THR A 10 -9.46 -51.62 -20.46
CA THR A 10 -8.61 -51.34 -21.63
C THR A 10 -7.50 -50.34 -21.27
N PRO A 11 -6.27 -50.50 -21.82
CA PRO A 11 -5.21 -49.54 -21.57
C PRO A 11 -5.62 -48.16 -22.08
N LEU A 12 -5.48 -47.15 -21.22
CA LEU A 12 -5.80 -45.77 -21.57
C LEU A 12 -5.00 -45.33 -22.82
N PRO A 13 -5.60 -44.59 -23.77
CA PRO A 13 -4.86 -44.02 -24.88
C PRO A 13 -3.70 -43.16 -24.37
N THR A 14 -2.52 -43.30 -25.00
CA THR A 14 -1.30 -42.52 -24.68
C THR A 14 -1.52 -41.01 -24.51
N PRO A 15 -2.32 -40.29 -25.32
CA PRO A 15 -2.54 -38.86 -25.12
C PRO A 15 -3.27 -38.55 -23.80
N VAL A 16 -4.14 -39.44 -23.33
CA VAL A 16 -4.86 -39.28 -22.04
C VAL A 16 -3.91 -39.50 -20.87
N ILE A 17 -2.97 -40.44 -20.99
CA ILE A 17 -1.94 -40.67 -19.96
C ILE A 17 -1.04 -39.43 -19.83
N ILE A 18 -0.58 -38.89 -20.96
CA ILE A 18 0.27 -37.69 -20.97
C ILE A 18 -0.48 -36.48 -20.41
N SER A 19 -1.77 -36.30 -20.73
CA SER A 19 -2.56 -35.19 -20.18
C SER A 19 -2.75 -35.30 -18.67
N LEU A 20 -3.04 -36.50 -18.14
CA LEU A 20 -3.16 -36.71 -16.70
C LEU A 20 -1.84 -36.48 -15.97
N ILE A 21 -0.72 -36.92 -16.55
CA ILE A 21 0.61 -36.69 -15.98
C ILE A 21 0.94 -35.19 -15.97
N THR A 22 0.69 -34.47 -17.07
CA THR A 22 0.98 -33.03 -17.13
C THR A 22 0.09 -32.21 -16.18
N VAL A 23 -1.19 -32.56 -16.04
CA VAL A 23 -2.09 -31.96 -15.04
C VAL A 23 -1.63 -32.29 -13.62
N GLY A 24 -1.24 -33.54 -13.36
CA GLY A 24 -0.73 -33.97 -12.06
C GLY A 24 0.55 -33.23 -11.65
N ILE A 25 1.54 -33.16 -12.56
CA ILE A 25 2.80 -32.46 -12.34
C ILE A 25 2.56 -30.96 -12.13
N SER A 26 1.73 -30.32 -12.97
CA SER A 26 1.45 -28.89 -12.83
C SER A 26 0.70 -28.56 -11.54
N ALA A 27 -0.29 -29.36 -11.14
CA ALA A 27 -0.97 -29.22 -9.86
C ALA A 27 -0.01 -29.42 -8.68
N PHE A 28 0.88 -30.41 -8.77
CA PHE A 28 1.89 -30.67 -7.74
C PHE A 28 2.87 -29.50 -7.61
N ILE A 29 3.41 -29.01 -8.73
CA ILE A 29 4.29 -27.83 -8.76
C ILE A 29 3.56 -26.62 -8.17
N TYR A 30 2.30 -26.36 -8.56
CA TYR A 30 1.51 -25.26 -8.02
C TYR A 30 1.33 -25.36 -6.50
N VAL A 31 1.04 -26.56 -5.97
CA VAL A 31 0.89 -26.77 -4.52
C VAL A 31 2.21 -26.55 -3.78
N LEU A 32 3.35 -26.90 -4.38
CA LEU A 32 4.67 -26.68 -3.80
C LEU A 32 5.13 -25.21 -3.92
N SER A 33 4.74 -24.51 -4.99
CA SER A 33 5.19 -23.14 -5.27
C SER A 33 4.21 -22.07 -4.79
N LYS A 34 3.00 -22.42 -4.35
CA LYS A 34 2.00 -21.42 -3.94
C LYS A 34 2.54 -20.60 -2.76
N PRO A 35 2.35 -19.27 -2.77
CA PRO A 35 2.73 -18.44 -1.64
C PRO A 35 1.95 -18.87 -0.40
N LYS A 36 2.61 -18.83 0.76
CA LYS A 36 1.96 -19.11 2.04
C LYS A 36 0.89 -18.05 2.29
N PRO A 37 -0.29 -18.43 2.83
CA PRO A 37 -1.26 -17.45 3.30
C PRO A 37 -0.61 -16.48 4.29
N VAL A 38 -0.81 -15.17 4.07
CA VAL A 38 -0.37 -14.15 5.02
C VAL A 38 -1.47 -14.00 6.06
N TYR A 39 -1.15 -14.33 7.31
CA TYR A 39 -2.06 -14.12 8.42
C TYR A 39 -1.95 -12.66 8.90
N PRO A 40 -3.07 -12.02 9.25
CA PRO A 40 -3.01 -10.68 9.81
C PRO A 40 -2.25 -10.73 11.14
N PRO A 41 -1.35 -9.77 11.41
CA PRO A 41 -0.59 -9.72 12.66
C PRO A 41 -1.46 -9.35 13.87
N VAL A 42 -2.74 -9.07 13.64
CA VAL A 42 -3.73 -8.65 14.63
C VAL A 42 -5.04 -9.39 14.40
N ASP A 43 -5.76 -9.70 15.48
CA ASP A 43 -7.14 -10.18 15.41
C ASP A 43 -8.03 -9.12 14.74
N LEU A 44 -8.71 -9.52 13.66
CA LEU A 44 -9.57 -8.63 12.88
C LEU A 44 -10.80 -8.15 13.66
N ASN A 45 -11.23 -8.90 14.68
CA ASN A 45 -12.32 -8.50 15.58
C ASN A 45 -11.82 -7.61 16.74
N ARG A 46 -10.49 -7.46 16.89
CA ARG A 46 -9.86 -6.69 17.96
C ARG A 46 -8.63 -5.92 17.46
N GLN A 47 -8.85 -5.04 16.48
CA GLN A 47 -7.77 -4.28 15.83
C GLN A 47 -7.19 -3.14 16.67
N SER A 48 -7.79 -2.86 17.84
CA SER A 48 -7.34 -1.81 18.74
C SER A 48 -7.57 -2.17 20.20
N ILE A 49 -6.74 -1.59 21.07
CA ILE A 49 -6.75 -1.82 22.52
C ILE A 49 -7.16 -0.52 23.19
N GLY A 50 -8.10 -0.58 24.14
CA GLY A 50 -8.50 0.59 24.93
C GLY A 50 -7.37 1.02 25.88
N THR A 51 -7.21 2.33 26.05
CA THR A 51 -6.29 2.93 27.01
C THR A 51 -7.07 3.48 28.20
N GLN A 52 -6.38 3.77 29.31
CA GLN A 52 -7.02 4.29 30.53
C GLN A 52 -7.79 5.61 30.31
N GLY A 53 -7.41 6.42 29.32
CA GLY A 53 -8.06 7.68 28.97
C GLY A 53 -9.22 7.56 27.96
N GLY A 54 -9.71 6.36 27.67
CA GLY A 54 -10.79 6.13 26.69
C GLY A 54 -10.34 6.18 25.22
N ALA A 55 -9.14 6.67 24.93
CA ALA A 55 -8.51 6.56 23.62
C ALA A 55 -8.19 5.10 23.28
N ARG A 56 -7.95 4.80 22.00
CA ARG A 56 -7.62 3.45 21.52
C ARG A 56 -6.25 3.46 20.85
N ARG A 57 -5.42 2.46 21.16
CA ARG A 57 -4.09 2.28 20.59
C ARG A 57 -4.03 1.10 19.63
N CYS A 58 -3.00 1.09 18.78
CA CYS A 58 -2.70 -0.01 17.88
C CYS A 58 -2.45 -1.30 18.68
N ALA A 59 -3.12 -2.39 18.30
CA ALA A 59 -2.96 -3.69 18.95
C ALA A 59 -1.62 -4.36 18.66
N LEU A 60 -0.84 -3.84 17.71
CA LEU A 60 0.51 -4.33 17.40
C LEU A 60 1.59 -3.82 18.38
N LEU A 61 1.28 -2.81 19.20
CA LEU A 61 2.22 -2.29 20.20
C LEU A 61 2.28 -3.25 21.39
N LYS A 62 3.51 -3.67 21.73
CA LYS A 62 3.80 -4.64 22.81
C LYS A 62 3.48 -4.09 24.20
N ASP A 63 3.66 -2.79 24.40
CA ASP A 63 3.46 -2.09 25.65
C ASP A 63 2.50 -0.89 25.45
N ASP A 64 2.24 -0.16 26.54
CA ASP A 64 1.43 1.07 26.52
C ASP A 64 2.24 2.30 26.08
N LYS A 65 3.50 2.12 25.65
CA LYS A 65 4.33 3.22 25.15
C LYS A 65 3.88 3.56 23.74
N LEU A 66 3.37 4.78 23.56
CA LEU A 66 2.97 5.27 22.25
C LEU A 66 4.21 5.52 21.38
N MET A 67 4.16 5.05 20.14
CA MET A 67 5.20 5.30 19.14
C MET A 67 5.03 6.73 18.60
N SER A 68 6.02 7.58 18.82
CA SER A 68 6.02 8.96 18.31
C SER A 68 6.52 9.09 16.88
N TYR A 69 7.45 8.22 16.47
CA TYR A 69 8.01 8.15 15.13
C TYR A 69 8.48 6.72 14.84
N TYR A 70 8.54 6.36 13.55
CA TYR A 70 9.00 5.03 13.13
C TYR A 70 10.49 5.03 12.75
N TYR A 71 10.98 6.14 12.19
CA TYR A 71 12.37 6.29 11.76
C TYR A 71 13.05 7.44 12.52
N GLU A 72 14.27 7.24 12.99
CA GLU A 72 15.02 8.29 13.69
C GLU A 72 15.34 9.50 12.80
N ASP A 73 15.48 9.28 11.49
CA ASP A 73 15.73 10.32 10.50
C ASP A 73 14.45 10.95 9.93
N ALA A 74 13.27 10.58 10.45
CA ALA A 74 12.00 11.14 10.01
C ALA A 74 10.95 11.20 11.14
N LYS A 75 10.90 12.37 11.78
CA LYS A 75 10.03 12.70 12.92
C LYS A 75 8.89 13.63 12.51
N THR A 76 9.02 14.35 11.40
CA THR A 76 7.95 15.17 10.81
C THR A 76 7.37 14.53 9.55
N LEU A 77 6.15 14.92 9.16
CA LEU A 77 5.55 14.46 7.90
C LEU A 77 6.39 14.87 6.68
N TYR A 78 7.03 16.03 6.72
CA TYR A 78 7.95 16.48 5.68
C TYR A 78 9.19 15.57 5.59
N GLU A 79 9.81 15.25 6.72
CA GLU A 79 10.97 14.34 6.75
C GLU A 79 10.60 12.92 6.30
N VAL A 80 9.41 12.42 6.68
CA VAL A 80 8.89 11.13 6.21
C VAL A 80 8.76 11.13 4.68
N PHE A 81 8.29 12.25 4.12
CA PHE A 81 8.14 12.39 2.68
C PHE A 81 9.50 12.45 1.96
N LEU A 82 10.46 13.24 2.45
CA LEU A 82 11.82 13.29 1.92
C LEU A 82 12.54 11.95 2.04
N ARG A 83 12.32 11.22 3.13
CA ARG A 83 12.81 9.85 3.28
C ARG A 83 12.23 8.94 2.20
N GLY A 84 10.93 9.07 1.93
CA GLY A 84 10.25 8.37 0.83
C GLY A 84 10.91 8.60 -0.53
N LEU A 85 11.27 9.85 -0.85
CA LEU A 85 12.03 10.18 -2.06
C LEU A 85 13.39 9.44 -2.09
N ARG A 86 14.14 9.46 -0.99
CA ARG A 86 15.46 8.84 -0.88
C ARG A 86 15.40 7.31 -1.07
N VAL A 87 14.50 6.64 -0.35
CA VAL A 87 14.44 5.16 -0.36
C VAL A 87 13.76 4.58 -1.59
N SER A 88 12.86 5.35 -2.23
CA SER A 88 12.18 4.91 -3.47
C SER A 88 13.04 5.05 -4.73
N GLY A 89 14.17 5.77 -4.65
CA GLY A 89 14.96 6.12 -5.84
C GLY A 89 14.18 6.98 -6.83
N ASN A 90 13.37 7.93 -6.33
CA ASN A 90 12.46 8.77 -7.14
C ASN A 90 11.39 7.97 -7.90
N GLY A 91 10.85 6.91 -7.27
CA GLY A 91 9.78 6.10 -7.85
C GLY A 91 8.41 6.80 -7.93
N ASN A 92 7.39 6.04 -8.29
CA ASN A 92 6.00 6.51 -8.32
C ASN A 92 5.53 6.89 -6.90
N CYS A 93 4.92 8.08 -6.77
CA CYS A 93 4.45 8.64 -5.51
C CYS A 93 2.93 8.82 -5.49
N LEU A 94 2.38 9.69 -6.35
CA LEU A 94 0.95 9.97 -6.38
C LEU A 94 0.34 9.49 -7.69
N GLY A 95 -0.61 8.56 -7.59
CA GLY A 95 -1.37 8.03 -8.73
C GLY A 95 -2.66 8.81 -8.94
N TYR A 96 -2.99 9.11 -10.19
CA TYR A 96 -4.29 9.65 -10.58
C TYR A 96 -4.75 9.05 -11.91
N ARG A 97 -6.05 9.08 -12.17
CA ARG A 97 -6.63 8.43 -13.33
C ARG A 97 -7.84 9.21 -13.83
N LYS A 98 -7.90 9.40 -15.15
CA LYS A 98 -9.12 9.87 -15.82
C LYS A 98 -10.04 8.68 -16.08
N PRO A 99 -11.37 8.88 -16.16
CA PRO A 99 -12.30 7.82 -16.53
C PRO A 99 -11.82 7.08 -17.78
N ASN A 100 -11.85 5.74 -17.75
CA ASN A 100 -11.43 4.87 -18.85
C ASN A 100 -9.95 4.97 -19.31
N HIS A 101 -9.09 5.68 -18.58
CA HIS A 101 -7.65 5.71 -18.84
C HIS A 101 -6.88 4.88 -17.79
N PRO A 102 -5.62 4.46 -18.08
CA PRO A 102 -4.74 3.87 -17.07
C PRO A 102 -4.29 4.90 -16.04
N TYR A 103 -3.81 4.43 -14.88
CA TYR A 103 -3.21 5.31 -13.87
C TYR A 103 -1.98 6.02 -14.43
N GLN A 104 -1.90 7.31 -14.13
CA GLN A 104 -0.73 8.15 -14.30
C GLN A 104 -0.12 8.39 -12.93
N TRP A 105 1.21 8.51 -12.89
CA TRP A 105 1.96 8.64 -11.64
C TRP A 105 2.82 9.87 -11.67
N LEU A 106 2.80 10.62 -10.57
CA LEU A 106 3.81 11.62 -10.27
C LEU A 106 4.94 10.94 -9.51
N THR A 107 6.19 11.25 -9.86
CA THR A 107 7.35 10.77 -9.11
C THR A 107 7.48 11.53 -7.80
N TYR A 108 8.21 10.99 -6.83
CA TYR A 108 8.49 11.68 -5.57
C TYR A 108 9.10 13.08 -5.80
N LYS A 109 10.07 13.21 -6.72
CA LYS A 109 10.71 14.50 -7.02
C LYS A 109 9.72 15.50 -7.60
N GLN A 110 8.83 15.08 -8.50
CA GLN A 110 7.78 15.96 -9.04
C GLN A 110 6.83 16.47 -7.95
N VAL A 111 6.52 15.63 -6.98
CA VAL A 111 5.65 16.00 -5.85
C VAL A 111 6.37 16.96 -4.90
N VAL A 112 7.64 16.70 -4.56
CA VAL A 112 8.48 17.62 -3.77
C VAL A 112 8.57 18.99 -4.44
N ASP A 113 8.93 19.03 -5.72
CA ASP A 113 9.12 20.30 -6.45
C ASP A 113 7.83 21.12 -6.49
N ARG A 114 6.68 20.47 -6.69
CA ARG A 114 5.38 21.16 -6.66
C ARG A 114 5.02 21.65 -5.27
N ALA A 115 5.32 20.88 -4.22
CA ALA A 115 5.09 21.29 -2.84
C ALA A 115 5.96 22.50 -2.46
N GLU A 116 7.24 22.49 -2.83
CA GLU A 116 8.18 23.61 -2.59
C GLU A 116 7.77 24.89 -3.34
N LEU A 117 7.35 24.77 -4.60
CA LEU A 117 6.86 25.89 -5.39
C LEU A 117 5.58 26.51 -4.79
N LEU A 118 4.60 25.67 -4.46
CA LEU A 118 3.36 26.12 -3.81
C LEU A 118 3.67 26.81 -2.48
N GLY A 119 4.54 26.20 -1.70
CA GLY A 119 4.97 26.68 -0.41
C GLY A 119 5.65 28.03 -0.44
N SER A 120 6.66 28.16 -1.29
CA SER A 120 7.36 29.42 -1.52
C SER A 120 6.38 30.52 -1.95
N GLY A 121 5.39 30.17 -2.77
CA GLY A 121 4.31 31.08 -3.15
C GLY A 121 3.45 31.54 -1.96
N LEU A 122 3.10 30.64 -1.05
CA LEU A 122 2.34 30.99 0.17
C LEU A 122 3.15 31.91 1.08
N VAL A 123 4.43 31.61 1.33
CA VAL A 123 5.31 32.50 2.11
C VAL A 123 5.39 33.88 1.47
N HIS A 124 5.60 33.93 0.15
CA HIS A 124 5.65 35.19 -0.59
C HIS A 124 4.35 35.99 -0.51
N LYS A 125 3.20 35.33 -0.33
CA LYS A 125 1.89 35.97 -0.12
C LYS A 125 1.60 36.33 1.33
N GLY A 126 2.55 36.15 2.24
CA GLY A 126 2.45 36.56 3.64
C GLY A 126 2.01 35.47 4.61
N CYS A 127 1.88 34.22 4.15
CA CYS A 127 1.69 33.09 5.06
C CYS A 127 2.96 32.88 5.89
N LYS A 128 2.80 32.74 7.20
CA LYS A 128 3.89 32.42 8.14
C LYS A 128 3.99 30.91 8.33
N ALA A 129 5.22 30.40 8.44
CA ALA A 129 5.49 29.06 8.96
C ALA A 129 5.33 29.11 10.50
N SER A 130 4.11 28.93 10.98
CA SER A 130 3.76 29.00 12.39
C SER A 130 2.62 28.06 12.73
N THR A 131 2.66 27.48 13.93
CA THR A 131 1.59 26.66 14.50
C THR A 131 0.30 27.44 14.77
N ASP A 132 0.38 28.78 14.80
CA ASP A 132 -0.77 29.66 15.08
C ASP A 132 -1.50 30.10 13.80
N GLN A 133 -1.04 29.66 12.63
CA GLN A 133 -1.65 29.96 11.35
C GLN A 133 -2.24 28.70 10.71
N TYR A 134 -3.49 28.80 10.28
CA TYR A 134 -4.22 27.68 9.69
C TYR A 134 -4.51 27.94 8.20
N ILE A 135 -4.29 26.93 7.37
CA ILE A 135 -4.61 26.96 5.94
C ILE A 135 -5.72 25.95 5.66
N GLY A 136 -6.90 26.46 5.30
CA GLY A 136 -8.04 25.63 4.91
C GLY A 136 -7.87 25.12 3.47
N ILE A 137 -8.05 23.82 3.27
CA ILE A 137 -7.99 23.18 1.94
C ILE A 137 -9.35 22.56 1.65
N PHE A 138 -10.00 23.00 0.57
CA PHE A 138 -11.23 22.39 0.08
C PHE A 138 -11.03 21.83 -1.33
N SER A 139 -11.18 20.52 -1.48
CA SER A 139 -11.06 19.86 -2.77
C SER A 139 -11.62 18.44 -2.75
N GLN A 140 -11.88 17.90 -3.93
CA GLN A 140 -12.15 16.47 -4.11
C GLN A 140 -10.84 15.67 -4.00
N ASN A 141 -10.92 14.34 -3.83
CA ASN A 141 -9.74 13.48 -3.75
C ASN A 141 -8.91 13.55 -5.05
N ARG A 142 -7.78 14.26 -5.00
CA ARG A 142 -6.86 14.47 -6.12
C ARG A 142 -5.43 14.72 -5.63
N PRO A 143 -4.40 14.45 -6.46
CA PRO A 143 -2.99 14.60 -6.06
C PRO A 143 -2.64 15.97 -5.48
N GLU A 144 -3.28 17.03 -5.97
CA GLU A 144 -3.01 18.41 -5.58
C GLU A 144 -3.28 18.65 -4.09
N VAL A 145 -4.28 17.97 -3.50
CA VAL A 145 -4.56 18.05 -2.06
C VAL A 145 -3.39 17.49 -1.27
N THR A 146 -2.91 16.31 -1.66
CA THR A 146 -1.77 15.67 -0.99
C THR A 146 -0.49 16.48 -1.16
N ILE A 147 -0.23 17.04 -2.34
CA ILE A 147 0.88 17.97 -2.58
C ILE A 147 0.81 19.17 -1.63
N THR A 148 -0.39 19.72 -1.43
CA THR A 148 -0.60 20.88 -0.54
C THR A 148 -0.31 20.51 0.92
N LEU A 149 -0.74 19.33 1.36
CA LEU A 149 -0.51 18.84 2.73
C LEU A 149 0.98 18.67 3.06
N TYR A 150 1.81 18.21 2.11
CA TYR A 150 3.26 18.08 2.36
C TYR A 150 3.95 19.42 2.63
N TYR A 151 3.40 20.53 2.13
CA TYR A 151 3.89 21.86 2.47
C TYR A 151 3.28 22.40 3.77
N VAL A 152 1.98 22.21 4.03
CA VAL A 152 1.33 22.74 5.25
C VAL A 152 1.93 22.16 6.54
N CYS A 153 2.69 21.07 6.45
CA CYS A 153 3.43 20.49 7.57
C CYS A 153 4.86 21.05 7.78
N LEU A 154 5.29 22.04 6.99
CA LEU A 154 6.51 22.84 7.22
C LEU A 154 6.20 24.07 8.07
#